data_AF-A0A1B0D868-F1
#
_entry.id   AF-A0A1B0D868-F1
#
_cell.length_a   1.000
_cell.length_b   1.000
_cell.length_c   1.000
_cell.angle_alpha   90.00
_cell.angle_beta   90.00
_cell.angle_gamma   90.00
#
_symmetry.space_group_name_H-M   'P 1'
#
loop_
_entity.id
_entity.type
_entity.pdbx_description
1 polymer ?
#
loop_
_entity_poly.entity_id
_entity_poly.type
_entity_poly.pdbx_seq_one_letter_code
_entity_poly.pdbx_strand_id
1 'polypeptide(L)'
;MEVLRQYLGHSSVHTKVAVLKWIHHLFTEIHEEMSIHSVSLFPVLLGVLSDSSDDVVLQGLVVLAEIINSTSADDGYKQTQYRKFLVSLLNLFSEEKSFLENKGSLIIRQLCVLLNAELIYRTFAEIICEETTNIKFASTMVRTLNTILLTASELFDLRNSLKDIRNKKSATLFECLYKCWAHCPVSTLSLCLLAQCYQHVSALVVIFGNLEVTVEFLTEIDKLVQLIESPIFASLRLTLISQEKKCPDAHYLAQALFGILMLLPQTDAFLLLKNRLQCVPMYWGHNTEVDSSLSVENQSSIDFNALLEHFQKVQEFHHQQRMIQRRKSILLWE
;
A
#
# COMPACT_ATOMS: atom_id res chain seq x y z
N MET A 1 -7.73 -36.91 2.74
CA MET A 1 -7.19 -35.73 2.02
C MET A 1 -7.35 -35.80 0.50
N GLU A 2 -7.08 -36.93 -0.14
CA GLU A 2 -7.10 -37.05 -1.61
C GLU A 2 -8.50 -36.83 -2.22
N VAL A 3 -9.54 -37.34 -1.57
CA VAL A 3 -10.95 -37.12 -1.95
C VAL A 3 -11.33 -35.63 -1.87
N LEU A 4 -10.94 -34.93 -0.81
CA LEU A 4 -11.21 -33.50 -0.65
C LEU A 4 -10.48 -32.67 -1.72
N ARG A 5 -9.27 -33.06 -2.13
CA ARG A 5 -8.55 -32.41 -3.24
C ARG A 5 -9.27 -32.55 -4.57
N GLN A 6 -9.81 -33.74 -4.86
CA GLN A 6 -10.56 -33.96 -6.10
C GLN A 6 -11.81 -33.08 -6.16
N TYR A 7 -12.51 -32.90 -5.03
CA TYR A 7 -13.71 -32.06 -4.99
C TYR A 7 -13.44 -30.55 -5.03
N LEU A 8 -12.21 -30.08 -4.76
CA LEU A 8 -11.83 -28.68 -4.99
C LEU A 8 -11.82 -28.30 -6.48
N GLY A 9 -11.60 -29.28 -7.37
CA GLY A 9 -11.70 -29.11 -8.83
C GLY A 9 -13.11 -29.26 -9.40
N HIS A 10 -14.12 -29.59 -8.57
CA HIS A 10 -15.49 -29.86 -9.05
C HIS A 10 -16.19 -28.57 -9.48
N SER A 11 -17.05 -28.62 -10.51
CA SER A 11 -17.73 -27.42 -11.06
C SER A 11 -18.65 -26.67 -10.10
N SER A 12 -19.07 -27.27 -8.99
CA SER A 12 -20.08 -26.71 -8.08
C SER A 12 -19.42 -25.85 -7.01
N VAL A 13 -19.77 -24.56 -6.98
CA VAL A 13 -19.33 -23.58 -5.99
C VAL A 13 -19.64 -24.07 -4.56
N HIS A 14 -20.86 -24.57 -4.32
CA HIS A 14 -21.26 -25.05 -3.00
C HIS A 14 -20.44 -26.25 -2.53
N THR A 15 -20.04 -27.14 -3.46
CA THR A 15 -19.20 -28.30 -3.14
C THR A 15 -17.79 -27.84 -2.76
N LYS A 16 -17.19 -26.91 -3.51
CA LYS A 16 -15.89 -26.32 -3.18
C LYS A 16 -15.90 -25.64 -1.81
N VAL A 17 -16.91 -24.80 -1.55
CA VAL A 17 -17.06 -24.11 -0.26
C VAL A 17 -17.24 -25.10 0.90
N ALA A 18 -18.08 -26.12 0.73
CA ALA A 18 -18.27 -27.14 1.76
C ALA A 18 -16.96 -27.89 2.06
N VAL A 19 -16.21 -28.27 1.03
CA VAL A 19 -14.90 -28.91 1.17
C VAL A 19 -13.92 -28.01 1.92
N LEU A 20 -13.85 -26.72 1.56
CA LEU A 20 -12.97 -25.77 2.25
C LEU A 20 -13.38 -25.57 3.72
N LYS A 21 -14.68 -25.54 4.02
CA LYS A 21 -15.18 -25.50 5.41
C LYS A 21 -14.79 -26.76 6.18
N TRP A 22 -14.88 -27.92 5.57
CA TRP A 22 -14.41 -29.18 6.18
C TRP A 22 -12.91 -29.17 6.41
N ILE A 23 -12.11 -28.68 5.46
CA ILE A 23 -10.66 -28.55 5.63
C ILE A 23 -10.37 -27.59 6.80
N HIS A 24 -11.03 -26.43 6.86
CA HIS A 24 -10.89 -25.50 7.97
C HIS A 24 -11.25 -26.14 9.33
N HIS A 25 -12.35 -26.90 9.39
CA HIS A 25 -12.75 -27.62 10.61
C HIS A 25 -11.71 -28.68 11.02
N LEU A 26 -11.14 -29.41 10.06
CA LEU A 26 -10.08 -30.38 10.36
C LEU A 26 -8.81 -29.71 10.89
N PHE A 27 -8.43 -28.56 10.34
CA PHE A 27 -7.28 -27.80 10.85
C PHE A 27 -7.53 -27.21 12.24
N THR A 28 -8.78 -26.90 12.62
CA THR A 28 -9.13 -26.34 13.94
C THR A 28 -9.37 -27.41 15.01
N GLU A 29 -9.73 -28.64 14.64
CA GLU A 29 -9.96 -29.71 15.64
C GLU A 29 -8.78 -30.68 15.76
N ILE A 30 -8.03 -30.92 14.68
CA ILE A 30 -6.96 -31.96 14.61
C ILE A 30 -5.66 -31.38 14.02
N HIS A 31 -5.17 -30.30 14.66
CA HIS A 31 -4.02 -29.52 14.18
C HIS A 31 -2.75 -30.36 13.91
N GLU A 32 -2.37 -31.25 14.83
CA GLU A 32 -1.10 -32.00 14.73
C GLU A 32 -1.07 -32.95 13.52
N GLU A 33 -2.13 -33.72 13.30
CA GLU A 33 -2.21 -34.66 12.17
C GLU A 33 -2.34 -33.92 10.83
N MET A 34 -3.06 -32.79 10.82
CA MET A 34 -3.28 -32.00 9.62
C MET A 34 -2.05 -31.18 9.20
N SER A 35 -1.14 -30.88 10.14
CA SER A 35 0.11 -30.18 9.87
C SER A 35 0.98 -30.90 8.83
N ILE A 36 0.97 -32.24 8.82
CA ILE A 36 1.71 -33.08 7.86
C ILE A 36 1.19 -32.89 6.43
N HIS A 37 -0.11 -32.59 6.30
CA HIS A 37 -0.77 -32.39 5.02
C HIS A 37 -0.73 -30.93 4.52
N SER A 38 -0.29 -29.98 5.35
CA SER A 38 -0.19 -28.55 5.01
C SER A 38 0.62 -28.30 3.74
N VAL A 39 1.82 -28.89 3.65
CA VAL A 39 2.76 -28.72 2.52
C VAL A 39 2.14 -29.14 1.18
N SER A 40 1.31 -30.18 1.20
CA SER A 40 0.72 -30.74 -0.02
C SER A 40 -0.65 -30.13 -0.36
N LEU A 41 -1.31 -29.48 0.60
CA LEU A 41 -2.52 -28.70 0.37
C LEU A 41 -2.24 -27.29 -0.12
N PHE A 42 -1.12 -26.71 0.31
CA PHE A 42 -0.80 -25.32 0.07
C PHE A 42 -0.86 -24.91 -1.42
N PRO A 43 -0.26 -25.66 -2.38
CA PRO A 43 -0.37 -25.32 -3.80
C PRO A 43 -1.81 -25.41 -4.34
N VAL A 44 -2.59 -26.37 -3.83
CA VAL A 44 -4.00 -26.55 -4.22
C VAL A 44 -4.83 -25.35 -3.75
N LEU A 45 -4.63 -24.92 -2.51
CA LEU A 45 -5.31 -23.76 -1.93
C LEU A 45 -4.89 -22.44 -2.60
N LEU A 46 -3.63 -22.32 -3.03
CA LEU A 46 -3.21 -21.18 -3.86
C LEU A 46 -3.94 -21.17 -5.20
N GLY A 47 -4.12 -22.32 -5.86
CA GLY A 47 -4.91 -22.42 -7.08
C GLY A 47 -6.39 -22.08 -6.89
N VAL A 48 -6.94 -22.32 -5.70
CA VAL A 48 -8.32 -21.94 -5.33
C VAL A 48 -8.49 -20.41 -5.30
N LEU A 49 -7.42 -19.64 -5.07
CA LEU A 49 -7.51 -18.17 -5.08
C LEU A 49 -7.84 -17.61 -6.46
N SER A 50 -7.53 -18.33 -7.53
CA SER A 50 -7.86 -17.97 -8.92
C SER A 50 -9.27 -18.41 -9.35
N ASP A 51 -10.11 -18.88 -8.41
CA ASP A 51 -11.48 -19.29 -8.72
C ASP A 51 -12.38 -18.09 -9.11
N SER A 52 -13.37 -18.36 -9.98
CA SER A 52 -14.31 -17.33 -10.42
C SER A 52 -15.21 -16.83 -9.28
N SER A 53 -15.55 -17.69 -8.31
CA SER A 53 -16.43 -17.34 -7.19
C SER A 53 -15.67 -16.68 -6.03
N ASP A 54 -16.11 -15.49 -5.62
CA ASP A 54 -15.56 -14.79 -4.44
C ASP A 54 -15.72 -15.62 -3.16
N ASP A 55 -16.84 -16.34 -2.99
CA ASP A 55 -17.09 -17.16 -1.80
C ASP A 55 -16.04 -18.29 -1.64
N VAL A 56 -15.60 -18.86 -2.77
CA VAL A 56 -14.59 -19.91 -2.79
C VAL A 56 -13.22 -19.34 -2.44
N VAL A 57 -12.89 -18.16 -3.00
CA VAL A 57 -11.63 -17.46 -2.70
C VAL A 57 -11.57 -17.06 -1.23
N LEU A 58 -12.63 -16.44 -0.69
CA LEU A 58 -12.71 -16.03 0.71
C LEU A 58 -12.53 -17.21 1.66
N GLN A 59 -13.25 -18.31 1.41
CA GLN A 59 -13.12 -19.52 2.23
C GLN A 59 -11.72 -20.16 2.08
N GLY A 60 -11.12 -20.09 0.90
CA GLY A 60 -9.73 -20.53 0.67
C GLY A 60 -8.73 -19.73 1.50
N LEU A 61 -8.89 -18.41 1.58
CA LEU A 61 -8.07 -17.54 2.42
C LEU A 61 -8.23 -17.85 3.91
N VAL A 62 -9.44 -18.15 4.38
CA VAL A 62 -9.68 -18.58 5.77
C VAL A 62 -8.89 -19.85 6.08
N VAL A 63 -8.94 -20.85 5.19
CA VAL A 63 -8.16 -22.08 5.36
C VAL A 63 -6.65 -21.80 5.36
N LEU A 64 -6.17 -20.98 4.44
CA LEU A 64 -4.74 -20.62 4.36
C LEU A 64 -4.25 -19.87 5.60
N ALA A 65 -5.04 -18.92 6.10
CA ALA A 65 -4.73 -18.19 7.32
C ALA A 65 -4.70 -19.15 8.53
N GLU A 66 -5.64 -20.08 8.61
CA GLU A 66 -5.66 -21.10 9.67
C GLU A 66 -4.43 -22.00 9.63
N ILE A 67 -4.00 -22.45 8.44
CA ILE A 67 -2.78 -23.27 8.29
C ILE A 67 -1.54 -22.53 8.81
N ILE A 68 -1.44 -21.23 8.53
CA ILE A 68 -0.31 -20.41 8.97
C ILE A 68 -0.32 -20.23 10.50
N ASN A 69 -1.51 -20.02 11.10
CA ASN A 69 -1.65 -19.81 12.54
C ASN A 69 -1.52 -21.11 13.36
N SER A 70 -2.01 -22.24 12.83
CA SER A 70 -2.07 -23.55 13.49
C SER A 70 -0.72 -24.27 13.61
N THR A 71 0.29 -23.86 12.84
CA THR A 71 1.58 -24.54 12.82
C THR A 71 2.27 -24.40 14.20
N SER A 72 2.45 -25.51 14.93
CA SER A 72 3.04 -25.54 16.29
C SER A 72 4.55 -25.26 16.36
N ALA A 73 5.16 -24.92 15.23
CA ALA A 73 6.59 -24.66 15.12
C ALA A 73 7.01 -23.34 15.77
N ASP A 74 8.31 -23.25 16.04
CA ASP A 74 8.98 -22.04 16.53
C ASP A 74 8.59 -20.79 15.73
N ASP A 75 8.58 -19.62 16.39
CA ASP A 75 8.11 -18.36 15.80
C ASP A 75 8.85 -18.00 14.50
N GLY A 76 10.12 -18.40 14.37
CA GLY A 76 10.90 -18.23 13.14
C GLY A 76 10.39 -19.08 11.95
N TYR A 77 9.88 -20.29 12.20
CA TYR A 77 9.33 -21.14 11.14
C TYR A 77 7.98 -20.62 10.65
N LYS A 78 7.12 -20.12 11.58
CA LYS A 78 5.87 -19.45 11.23
C LYS A 78 6.11 -18.24 10.34
N GLN A 79 7.07 -17.39 10.69
CA GLN A 79 7.47 -16.23 9.87
C GLN A 79 7.97 -16.66 8.47
N THR A 80 8.70 -17.77 8.39
CA THR A 80 9.19 -18.30 7.11
C THR A 80 8.04 -18.79 6.22
N GLN A 81 7.08 -19.53 6.78
CA GLN A 81 5.90 -19.98 6.02
C GLN A 81 5.01 -18.81 5.60
N TYR A 82 4.80 -17.86 6.50
CA TYR A 82 4.08 -16.63 6.23
C TYR A 82 4.71 -15.84 5.07
N ARG A 83 6.04 -15.63 5.10
CA ARG A 83 6.75 -14.97 4.01
C ARG A 83 6.63 -15.76 2.70
N LYS A 84 6.79 -17.09 2.73
CA LYS A 84 6.61 -17.95 1.53
C LYS A 84 5.22 -17.79 0.93
N PHE A 85 4.18 -17.73 1.75
CA PHE A 85 2.82 -17.49 1.29
C PHE A 85 2.67 -16.15 0.58
N LEU A 86 3.15 -15.07 1.19
CA LEU A 86 3.06 -13.75 0.58
C LEU A 86 3.90 -13.62 -0.70
N VAL A 87 5.06 -14.29 -0.78
CA VAL A 87 5.84 -14.41 -2.03
C VAL A 87 5.04 -15.13 -3.11
N SER A 88 4.46 -16.30 -2.80
CA SER A 88 3.62 -17.02 -3.77
C SER A 88 2.43 -16.20 -4.25
N LEU A 89 1.80 -15.44 -3.34
CA LEU A 89 0.68 -14.57 -3.69
C LEU A 89 1.10 -13.39 -4.58
N LEU A 90 2.25 -12.74 -4.27
CA LEU A 90 2.79 -11.69 -5.11
C LEU A 90 3.19 -12.21 -6.50
N ASN A 91 3.75 -13.41 -6.58
CA ASN A 91 4.05 -14.06 -7.87
C ASN A 91 2.78 -14.27 -8.69
N LEU A 92 1.69 -14.77 -8.08
CA LEU A 92 0.40 -14.90 -8.76
C LEU A 92 -0.13 -13.55 -9.26
N PHE A 93 -0.04 -12.49 -8.45
CA PHE A 93 -0.41 -11.14 -8.89
C PHE A 93 0.50 -10.61 -10.02
N SER A 94 1.76 -11.03 -10.06
CA SER A 94 2.73 -10.60 -11.07
C SER A 94 2.52 -11.30 -12.41
N GLU A 95 2.11 -12.57 -12.39
CA GLU A 95 1.87 -13.42 -13.56
C GLU A 95 0.57 -13.01 -14.27
N GLU A 96 -0.50 -12.73 -13.51
CA GLU A 96 -1.82 -12.43 -14.07
C GLU A 96 -2.33 -11.05 -13.65
N LYS A 97 -2.18 -10.05 -14.53
CA LYS A 97 -2.60 -8.66 -14.26
C LYS A 97 -4.10 -8.53 -13.98
N SER A 98 -4.95 -9.25 -14.70
CA SER A 98 -6.41 -9.27 -14.50
C SER A 98 -6.79 -9.79 -13.12
N PHE A 99 -6.01 -10.73 -12.58
CA PHE A 99 -6.26 -11.28 -11.25
C PHE A 99 -6.03 -10.22 -10.16
N LEU A 100 -4.94 -9.46 -10.24
CA LEU A 100 -4.67 -8.35 -9.31
C LEU A 100 -5.76 -7.26 -9.41
N GLU A 101 -6.16 -6.88 -10.62
CA GLU A 101 -7.17 -5.83 -10.84
C GLU A 101 -8.57 -6.22 -10.31
N ASN A 102 -8.98 -7.48 -10.53
CA ASN A 102 -10.33 -7.93 -10.18
C ASN A 102 -10.43 -8.45 -8.74
N LYS A 103 -9.46 -9.23 -8.28
CA LYS A 103 -9.53 -9.99 -7.02
C LYS A 103 -8.55 -9.46 -5.96
N GLY A 104 -7.51 -8.73 -6.36
CA GLY A 104 -6.44 -8.30 -5.46
C GLY A 104 -6.94 -7.50 -4.25
N SER A 105 -7.87 -6.56 -4.46
CA SER A 105 -8.45 -5.75 -3.37
C SER A 105 -9.17 -6.61 -2.34
N LEU A 106 -10.01 -7.56 -2.79
CA LEU A 106 -10.73 -8.48 -1.92
C LEU A 106 -9.76 -9.37 -1.13
N ILE A 107 -8.78 -9.96 -1.80
CA ILE A 107 -7.81 -10.86 -1.17
C ILE A 107 -7.00 -10.15 -0.10
N ILE A 108 -6.42 -8.98 -0.42
CA ILE A 108 -5.57 -8.23 0.52
C ILE A 108 -6.40 -7.76 1.72
N ARG A 109 -7.62 -7.25 1.50
CA ARG A 109 -8.51 -6.84 2.60
C ARG A 109 -8.86 -8.01 3.51
N GLN A 110 -9.24 -9.14 2.94
CA GLN A 110 -9.57 -10.33 3.72
C GLN A 110 -8.37 -10.85 4.49
N LEU A 111 -7.17 -10.84 3.90
CA LEU A 111 -5.94 -11.19 4.61
C LEU A 111 -5.68 -10.25 5.80
N CYS A 112 -5.92 -8.94 5.65
CA CYS A 112 -5.79 -7.98 6.75
C CYS A 112 -6.80 -8.19 7.88
N VAL A 113 -7.91 -8.87 7.63
CA VAL A 113 -8.88 -9.28 8.66
C VAL A 113 -8.45 -10.56 9.36
N LEU A 114 -7.99 -11.54 8.59
CA LEU A 114 -7.65 -12.87 9.09
C LEU A 114 -6.28 -12.91 9.79
N LEU A 115 -5.37 -12.03 9.39
CA LEU A 115 -3.99 -11.95 9.84
C LEU A 115 -3.66 -10.51 10.25
N ASN A 116 -2.47 -10.28 10.80
CA ASN A 116 -2.06 -8.94 11.23
C ASN A 116 -1.73 -8.03 10.02
N ALA A 117 -2.54 -6.99 9.81
CA ALA A 117 -2.36 -6.01 8.73
C ALA A 117 -0.99 -5.33 8.72
N GLU A 118 -0.41 -5.02 9.88
CA GLU A 118 0.94 -4.43 9.97
C GLU A 118 1.99 -5.37 9.39
N LEU A 119 1.94 -6.66 9.76
CA LEU A 119 2.87 -7.67 9.26
C LEU A 119 2.68 -7.90 7.75
N ILE A 120 1.44 -7.90 7.25
CA ILE A 120 1.17 -8.04 5.81
C ILE A 120 1.84 -6.91 5.04
N TYR A 121 1.58 -5.66 5.44
CA TYR A 121 2.11 -4.49 4.75
C TYR A 121 3.64 -4.43 4.82
N ARG A 122 4.22 -4.75 5.98
CA ARG A 122 5.68 -4.82 6.16
C ARG A 122 6.29 -5.90 5.25
N THR A 123 5.79 -7.12 5.29
CA THR A 123 6.36 -8.23 4.50
C THR A 123 6.14 -8.03 3.01
N PHE A 124 5.00 -7.47 2.57
CA PHE A 124 4.84 -7.08 1.16
C PHE A 124 5.85 -6.01 0.74
N ALA A 125 6.07 -4.98 1.55
CA ALA A 125 7.06 -3.96 1.25
C ALA A 125 8.47 -4.52 1.14
N GLU A 126 8.87 -5.41 2.06
CA GLU A 126 10.15 -6.12 2.04
C GLU A 126 10.31 -6.95 0.76
N ILE A 127 9.33 -7.80 0.42
CA ILE A 127 9.39 -8.66 -0.77
C ILE A 127 9.46 -7.82 -2.04
N ILE A 128 8.63 -6.78 -2.18
CA ILE A 128 8.62 -5.92 -3.37
C ILE A 128 9.96 -5.18 -3.54
N CYS A 129 10.59 -4.77 -2.43
CA CYS A 129 11.92 -4.14 -2.46
C CYS A 129 13.05 -5.11 -2.78
N GLU A 130 12.92 -6.40 -2.45
CA GLU A 130 13.91 -7.43 -2.78
C GLU A 130 13.77 -7.95 -4.22
N GLU A 131 12.53 -8.10 -4.70
CA GLU A 131 12.20 -8.74 -5.98
C GLU A 131 12.03 -7.75 -7.14
N THR A 132 12.79 -6.65 -7.16
CA THR A 132 12.65 -5.49 -8.10
C THR A 132 12.96 -5.78 -9.58
N THR A 133 12.73 -7.01 -10.05
CA THR A 133 12.84 -7.40 -11.46
C THR A 133 11.74 -6.78 -12.33
N ASN A 134 10.51 -6.63 -11.79
CA ASN A 134 9.39 -6.04 -12.50
C ASN A 134 8.87 -4.75 -11.85
N ILE A 135 9.43 -3.64 -12.33
CA ILE A 135 9.15 -2.29 -11.83
C ILE A 135 7.70 -1.84 -12.08
N LYS A 136 7.09 -2.28 -13.20
CA LYS A 136 5.69 -1.96 -13.53
C LYS A 136 4.74 -2.66 -12.56
N PHE A 137 5.01 -3.91 -12.24
CA PHE A 137 4.29 -4.65 -11.23
C PHE A 137 4.43 -3.99 -9.86
N ALA A 138 5.65 -3.65 -9.44
CA ALA A 138 5.89 -2.97 -8.15
C ALA A 138 5.07 -1.67 -8.02
N SER A 139 5.07 -0.81 -9.04
CA SER A 139 4.26 0.43 -9.03
C SER A 139 2.75 0.15 -8.96
N THR A 140 2.27 -0.87 -9.69
CA THR A 140 0.86 -1.26 -9.68
C THR A 140 0.46 -1.81 -8.32
N MET A 141 1.27 -2.69 -7.74
CA MET A 141 1.03 -3.30 -6.43
C MET A 141 1.04 -2.25 -5.32
N VAL A 142 2.03 -1.35 -5.30
CA VAL A 142 2.09 -0.23 -4.35
C VAL A 142 0.85 0.64 -4.43
N ARG A 143 0.40 0.97 -5.64
CA ARG A 143 -0.83 1.74 -5.85
C ARG A 143 -2.08 1.02 -5.31
N THR A 144 -2.19 -0.29 -5.55
CA THR A 144 -3.28 -1.11 -5.02
C THR A 144 -3.26 -1.12 -3.49
N LEU A 145 -2.09 -1.39 -2.88
CA LEU A 145 -1.90 -1.36 -1.43
C LEU A 145 -2.25 0.01 -0.85
N ASN A 146 -1.83 1.10 -1.50
CA ASN A 146 -2.12 2.45 -1.04
C ASN A 146 -3.62 2.77 -1.09
N THR A 147 -4.30 2.37 -2.17
CA THR A 147 -5.75 2.55 -2.30
C THR A 147 -6.50 1.80 -1.21
N ILE A 148 -6.10 0.55 -0.94
CA ILE A 148 -6.68 -0.28 0.12
C ILE A 148 -6.40 0.35 1.49
N LEU A 149 -5.16 0.73 1.78
CA LEU A 149 -4.76 1.38 3.04
C LEU A 149 -5.63 2.60 3.34
N LEU A 150 -5.87 3.44 2.33
CA LEU A 150 -6.66 4.65 2.51
C LEU A 150 -8.16 4.34 2.65
N THR A 151 -8.72 3.47 1.82
CA THR A 151 -10.19 3.33 1.69
C THR A 151 -10.81 2.25 2.58
N ALA A 152 -10.09 1.18 2.89
CA ALA A 152 -10.62 0.02 3.59
C ALA A 152 -10.86 0.31 5.09
N SER A 153 -11.98 -0.16 5.65
CA SER A 153 -12.31 0.05 7.06
C SER A 153 -11.45 -0.80 7.99
N GLU A 154 -11.05 -1.97 7.53
CA GLU A 154 -10.28 -2.99 8.26
C GLU A 154 -8.86 -2.48 8.62
N LEU A 155 -8.38 -1.46 7.91
CA LEU A 155 -7.06 -0.85 8.11
C LEU A 155 -7.11 0.43 8.97
N PHE A 156 -8.19 0.64 9.71
CA PHE A 156 -8.31 1.79 10.62
C PHE A 156 -7.19 1.84 11.66
N ASP A 157 -6.88 0.72 12.31
CA ASP A 157 -5.84 0.67 13.35
C ASP A 157 -4.44 0.86 12.79
N LEU A 158 -4.16 0.29 11.61
CA LEU A 158 -2.90 0.49 10.91
C LEU A 158 -2.71 1.96 10.51
N ARG A 159 -3.75 2.62 9.99
CA ARG A 159 -3.72 4.05 9.67
C ARG A 159 -3.45 4.91 10.89
N ASN A 160 -4.06 4.61 12.03
CA ASN A 160 -3.81 5.36 13.27
C ASN A 160 -2.40 5.12 13.80
N SER A 161 -1.87 3.91 13.67
CA SER A 161 -0.49 3.60 14.03
C SER A 161 0.51 4.36 13.16
N LEU A 162 0.23 4.51 11.86
CA LEU A 162 1.05 5.27 10.91
C LEU A 162 0.96 6.80 11.07
N LYS A 163 -0.11 7.31 11.68
CA LYS A 163 -0.22 8.75 12.00
C LYS A 163 0.75 9.19 13.09
N ASP A 164 1.14 8.29 14.00
CA ASP A 164 2.04 8.61 15.10
C ASP A 164 3.45 8.04 14.88
N ILE A 165 4.24 8.73 14.07
CA ILE A 165 5.63 8.35 13.77
C ILE A 165 6.61 8.63 14.92
N ARG A 166 6.16 9.17 16.06
CA ARG A 166 7.02 9.35 17.26
C ARG A 166 7.33 8.00 17.91
N ASN A 167 6.46 7.02 17.72
CA ASN A 167 6.72 5.66 18.17
C ASN A 167 7.75 4.98 17.27
N LYS A 168 8.81 4.44 17.87
CA LYS A 168 9.86 3.69 17.14
C LYS A 168 9.30 2.56 16.27
N LYS A 169 8.26 1.84 16.73
CA LYS A 169 7.63 0.78 15.92
C LYS A 169 6.98 1.35 14.66
N SER A 170 6.13 2.37 14.82
CA SER A 170 5.50 3.08 13.71
C SER A 170 6.50 3.72 12.75
N ALA A 171 7.58 4.30 13.28
CA ALA A 171 8.67 4.87 12.49
C ALA A 171 9.33 3.81 11.60
N THR A 172 9.69 2.64 12.15
CA THR A 172 10.29 1.56 11.34
C THR A 172 9.33 1.01 10.29
N LEU A 173 8.03 0.97 10.59
CA LEU A 173 7.02 0.57 9.63
C LEU A 173 6.91 1.60 8.51
N PHE A 174 6.81 2.89 8.85
CA PHE A 174 6.78 3.98 7.89
C PHE A 174 8.01 3.96 6.98
N GLU A 175 9.22 3.80 7.52
CA GLU A 175 10.44 3.69 6.71
C GLU A 175 10.42 2.50 5.75
N CYS A 176 9.96 1.34 6.23
CA CYS A 176 9.81 0.13 5.41
C CYS A 176 8.83 0.37 4.25
N LEU A 177 7.64 0.91 4.55
CA LEU A 177 6.64 1.23 3.54
C LEU A 177 7.12 2.31 2.59
N TYR A 178 7.77 3.37 3.08
CA TYR A 178 8.27 4.46 2.26
C TYR A 178 9.24 3.94 1.17
N LYS A 179 10.17 3.05 1.54
CA LYS A 179 11.16 2.49 0.60
C LYS A 179 10.50 1.77 -0.57
N CYS A 180 9.41 1.05 -0.31
CA CYS A 180 8.60 0.37 -1.33
C CYS A 180 7.68 1.36 -2.06
N TRP A 181 7.06 2.29 -1.34
CA TRP A 181 6.10 3.25 -1.88
C TRP A 181 6.76 4.21 -2.86
N ALA A 182 8.07 4.41 -2.74
CA ALA A 182 8.89 5.16 -3.69
C ALA A 182 8.77 4.66 -5.14
N HIS A 183 8.29 3.44 -5.40
CA HIS A 183 7.96 2.98 -6.75
C HIS A 183 6.76 3.71 -7.38
N CYS A 184 5.89 4.34 -6.58
CA CYS A 184 4.77 5.16 -7.01
C CYS A 184 4.81 6.53 -6.29
N PRO A 185 5.10 7.64 -6.99
CA PRO A 185 5.31 8.94 -6.36
C PRO A 185 4.07 9.44 -5.60
N VAL A 186 2.88 9.34 -6.21
CA VAL A 186 1.62 9.77 -5.57
C VAL A 186 1.30 8.94 -4.33
N SER A 187 1.60 7.64 -4.35
CA SER A 187 1.42 6.78 -3.16
C SER A 187 2.36 7.21 -2.03
N THR A 188 3.63 7.51 -2.34
CA THR A 188 4.59 8.06 -1.37
C THR A 188 4.08 9.35 -0.75
N LEU A 189 3.59 10.27 -1.57
CA LEU A 189 3.00 11.54 -1.12
C LEU A 189 1.82 11.28 -0.17
N SER A 190 0.91 10.38 -0.54
CA SER A 190 -0.26 10.07 0.28
C SER A 190 0.08 9.40 1.63
N LEU A 191 1.13 8.57 1.67
CA LEU A 191 1.66 7.98 2.90
C LEU A 191 2.23 9.07 3.82
N CYS A 192 2.96 10.04 3.28
CA CYS A 192 3.52 11.15 4.04
C CYS A 192 2.41 12.10 4.56
N LEU A 193 1.37 12.35 3.75
CA LEU A 193 0.19 13.10 4.19
C LEU A 193 -0.57 12.39 5.31
N LEU A 194 -0.64 11.06 5.28
CA LEU A 194 -1.25 10.26 6.34
C LEU A 194 -0.43 10.33 7.64
N ALA A 195 0.90 10.25 7.53
CA ALA A 195 1.83 10.33 8.65
C ALA A 195 2.07 11.76 9.19
N GLN A 196 1.41 12.77 8.61
CA GLN A 196 1.54 14.18 8.98
C GLN A 196 2.96 14.77 8.76
N CYS A 197 3.73 14.19 7.84
CA CYS A 197 5.05 14.69 7.45
C CYS A 197 4.93 15.78 6.38
N TYR A 198 4.39 16.94 6.75
CA TYR A 198 4.05 17.99 5.79
C TYR A 198 5.25 18.73 5.19
N GLN A 199 6.35 18.87 5.94
CA GLN A 199 7.58 19.48 5.43
C GLN A 199 8.18 18.56 4.35
N HIS A 200 8.24 17.25 4.60
CA HIS A 200 8.67 16.27 3.61
C HIS A 200 7.76 16.23 2.37
N VAL A 201 6.43 16.33 2.57
CA VAL A 201 5.45 16.44 1.46
C VAL A 201 5.75 17.65 0.60
N SER A 202 6.03 18.82 1.20
CA SER A 202 6.36 20.03 0.43
C SER A 202 7.61 19.85 -0.44
N ALA A 203 8.65 19.20 0.10
CA ALA A 203 9.88 18.89 -0.65
C ALA A 203 9.62 17.89 -1.78
N LEU A 204 8.80 16.85 -1.55
CA LEU A 204 8.41 15.88 -2.57
C LEU A 204 7.66 16.54 -3.73
N VAL A 205 6.73 17.47 -3.44
CA VAL A 205 5.96 18.17 -4.49
C VAL A 205 6.86 19.02 -5.39
N VAL A 206 7.90 19.66 -4.84
CA VAL A 206 8.90 20.37 -5.66
C VAL A 206 9.64 19.40 -6.59
N ILE A 207 10.00 18.21 -6.10
CA ILE A 207 10.64 17.17 -6.91
C ILE A 207 9.69 16.65 -8.00
N PHE A 208 8.39 16.58 -7.74
CA PHE A 208 7.41 16.12 -8.73
C PHE A 208 7.39 17.01 -9.98
N GLY A 209 7.71 18.30 -9.86
CA GLY A 209 7.86 19.19 -11.01
C GLY A 209 8.98 18.79 -11.98
N ASN A 210 9.99 18.05 -11.50
CA ASN A 210 11.07 17.52 -12.32
C ASN A 210 10.77 16.12 -12.88
N LEU A 211 9.70 15.47 -12.42
CA LEU A 211 9.30 14.15 -12.89
C LEU A 211 8.53 14.26 -14.21
N GLU A 212 8.64 13.23 -15.04
CA GLU A 212 7.86 13.13 -16.26
C GLU A 212 6.37 12.97 -15.94
N VAL A 213 5.55 13.92 -16.39
CA VAL A 213 4.10 13.91 -16.18
C VAL A 213 3.45 12.87 -17.10
N THR A 214 3.08 11.72 -16.54
CA THR A 214 2.34 10.67 -17.24
C THR A 214 0.83 10.77 -16.97
N VAL A 215 0.00 10.19 -17.86
CA VAL A 215 -1.46 10.12 -17.63
C VAL A 215 -1.76 9.36 -16.34
N GLU A 216 -1.07 8.24 -16.10
CA GLU A 216 -1.22 7.46 -14.86
C GLU A 216 -0.94 8.32 -13.63
N PHE A 217 0.15 9.11 -13.64
CA PHE A 217 0.48 10.03 -12.56
C PHE A 217 -0.63 11.04 -12.30
N LEU A 218 -1.14 11.69 -13.35
CA LEU A 218 -2.23 12.67 -13.22
C LEU A 218 -3.51 12.03 -12.66
N THR A 219 -3.88 10.83 -13.14
CA THR A 219 -5.07 10.13 -12.62
C THR A 219 -4.93 9.77 -11.14
N GLU A 220 -3.73 9.43 -10.68
CA GLU A 220 -3.51 9.13 -9.27
C GLU A 220 -3.53 10.40 -8.41
N ILE A 221 -3.01 11.54 -8.90
CA ILE A 221 -3.15 12.82 -8.18
C ILE A 221 -4.63 13.21 -8.09
N ASP A 222 -5.40 13.11 -9.17
CA ASP A 222 -6.83 13.40 -9.15
C ASP A 222 -7.57 12.57 -8.09
N LYS A 223 -7.29 11.26 -8.01
CA LYS A 223 -7.83 10.38 -6.96
C LYS A 223 -7.39 10.81 -5.57
N LEU A 224 -6.11 11.15 -5.38
CA LEU A 224 -5.60 11.62 -4.10
C LEU A 224 -6.32 12.89 -3.65
N VAL A 225 -6.54 13.84 -4.56
CA VAL A 225 -7.27 15.09 -4.27
C VAL A 225 -8.71 14.81 -3.83
N GLN A 226 -9.40 13.89 -4.51
CA GLN A 226 -10.73 13.45 -4.05
C GLN A 226 -10.67 12.81 -2.67
N LEU A 227 -9.63 12.01 -2.39
CA LEU A 227 -9.43 11.40 -1.08
C LEU A 227 -9.11 12.43 0.01
N ILE A 228 -8.43 13.54 -0.27
CA ILE A 228 -8.18 14.61 0.71
C ILE A 228 -9.50 15.16 1.28
N GLU A 229 -10.57 15.13 0.49
CA GLU A 229 -11.90 15.52 0.95
C GLU A 229 -12.65 14.44 1.74
N SER A 230 -12.15 13.21 1.71
CA SER A 230 -12.72 12.10 2.47
C SER A 230 -12.48 12.25 3.99
N PRO A 231 -13.27 11.55 4.83
CA PRO A 231 -13.09 11.57 6.29
C PRO A 231 -11.70 11.14 6.78
N ILE A 232 -10.98 10.36 5.97
CA ILE A 232 -9.65 9.81 6.31
C ILE A 232 -8.64 10.93 6.56
N PHE A 233 -8.75 12.00 5.77
CA PHE A 233 -7.92 13.21 5.86
C PHE A 233 -8.66 14.38 6.54
N ALA A 234 -9.67 14.11 7.36
CA ALA A 234 -10.31 15.14 8.17
C ALA A 234 -9.31 15.86 9.08
N SER A 235 -8.37 15.13 9.70
CA SER A 235 -7.32 15.72 10.54
C SER A 235 -6.44 16.70 9.75
N LEU A 236 -6.05 16.34 8.52
CA LEU A 236 -5.25 17.19 7.62
C LEU A 236 -5.98 18.51 7.34
N ARG A 237 -7.30 18.45 7.07
CA ARG A 237 -8.10 19.66 6.82
C ARG A 237 -8.27 20.55 8.04
N LEU A 238 -8.26 19.97 9.25
CA LEU A 238 -8.23 20.75 10.48
C LEU A 238 -6.86 21.39 10.69
N THR A 239 -5.77 20.69 10.38
CA THR A 239 -4.41 21.26 10.40
C THR A 239 -4.27 22.46 9.46
N LEU A 240 -4.92 22.43 8.29
CA LEU A 240 -4.95 23.56 7.34
C LEU A 240 -5.59 24.84 7.90
N ILE A 241 -6.40 24.77 8.96
CA ILE A 241 -7.06 25.94 9.55
C ILE A 241 -6.31 26.40 10.81
N SER A 242 -5.44 25.55 11.36
CA SER A 242 -4.64 25.89 12.53
C SER A 242 -3.84 27.17 12.27
N GLN A 243 -4.09 28.18 13.09
CA GLN A 243 -3.33 29.43 13.14
C GLN A 243 -2.30 29.41 14.28
N GLU A 244 -1.96 28.22 14.80
CA GLU A 244 -0.94 28.13 15.83
C GLU A 244 0.39 28.60 15.25
N LYS A 245 0.76 29.85 15.57
CA LYS A 245 1.99 30.54 15.14
C LYS A 245 3.29 29.78 15.43
N LYS A 246 3.22 28.66 16.16
CA LYS A 246 4.36 27.85 16.57
C LYS A 246 4.51 26.54 15.77
N CYS A 247 3.49 26.11 15.02
CA CYS A 247 3.58 24.87 14.24
C CYS A 247 3.74 25.19 12.73
N PRO A 248 4.91 24.87 12.12
CA PRO A 248 5.16 25.08 10.70
C PRO A 248 4.20 24.32 9.76
N ASP A 249 3.59 23.26 10.28
CA ASP A 249 2.93 22.20 9.51
C ASP A 249 1.84 22.71 8.58
N ALA A 250 1.03 23.68 9.03
CA ALA A 250 -0.03 24.27 8.22
C ALA A 250 0.54 25.02 7.00
N HIS A 251 1.69 25.68 7.14
CA HIS A 251 2.35 26.40 6.04
C HIS A 251 2.92 25.44 5.01
N TYR A 252 3.66 24.42 5.44
CA TYR A 252 4.21 23.42 4.53
C TYR A 252 3.11 22.62 3.82
N LEU A 253 2.03 22.29 4.53
CA LEU A 253 0.88 21.64 3.94
C LEU A 253 0.19 22.54 2.90
N ALA A 254 -0.04 23.82 3.20
CA ALA A 254 -0.61 24.75 2.23
C ALA A 254 0.30 24.89 0.99
N GLN A 255 1.61 25.05 1.18
CA GLN A 255 2.58 25.09 0.08
C GLN A 255 2.52 23.83 -0.78
N ALA A 256 2.48 22.65 -0.15
CA ALA A 256 2.37 21.38 -0.85
C ALA A 256 1.08 21.26 -1.65
N LEU A 257 -0.07 21.62 -1.07
CA LEU A 257 -1.37 21.56 -1.76
C LEU A 257 -1.48 22.57 -2.90
N PHE A 258 -0.95 23.79 -2.75
CA PHE A 258 -0.84 24.74 -3.86
C PHE A 258 0.12 24.23 -4.94
N GLY A 259 1.22 23.57 -4.57
CA GLY A 259 2.11 22.93 -5.53
C GLY A 259 1.41 21.82 -6.33
N ILE A 260 0.64 20.96 -5.66
CA ILE A 260 -0.21 19.93 -6.32
C ILE A 260 -1.23 20.59 -7.26
N LEU A 261 -1.87 21.68 -6.82
CA LEU A 261 -2.81 22.43 -7.64
C LEU A 261 -2.17 22.95 -8.94
N MET A 262 -0.89 23.34 -8.90
CA MET A 262 -0.14 23.81 -10.07
C MET A 262 0.33 22.68 -10.99
N LEU A 263 0.43 21.44 -10.49
CA LEU A 263 0.76 20.25 -11.29
C LEU A 263 -0.46 19.68 -12.02
N LEU A 264 -1.68 20.00 -11.55
CA LEU A 264 -2.91 19.46 -12.10
C LEU A 264 -3.37 20.19 -13.36
N PRO A 265 -3.89 19.46 -14.37
CA PRO A 265 -4.73 20.08 -15.40
C PRO A 265 -6.02 20.65 -14.78
N GLN A 266 -6.75 21.50 -15.51
CA GLN A 266 -8.01 22.13 -15.05
C GLN A 266 -9.18 21.12 -15.01
N THR A 267 -9.04 20.05 -14.24
CA THR A 267 -10.05 19.00 -14.01
C THR A 267 -10.97 19.36 -12.84
N ASP A 268 -11.99 18.54 -12.59
CA ASP A 268 -12.86 18.69 -11.42
C ASP A 268 -12.07 18.60 -10.09
N ALA A 269 -11.01 17.78 -10.07
CA ALA A 269 -10.12 17.69 -8.91
C ALA A 269 -9.40 19.03 -8.65
N PHE A 270 -8.93 19.70 -9.70
CA PHE A 270 -8.37 21.05 -9.59
C PHE A 270 -9.40 22.03 -8.99
N LEU A 271 -10.64 22.01 -9.47
CA LEU A 271 -11.70 22.89 -8.95
C LEU A 271 -12.02 22.59 -7.48
N LEU A 272 -12.11 21.31 -7.12
CA LEU A 272 -12.36 20.86 -5.76
C LEU A 272 -11.26 21.33 -4.80
N LEU A 273 -9.99 21.14 -5.16
CA LEU A 273 -8.87 21.59 -4.35
C LEU A 273 -8.79 23.11 -4.27
N LYS A 274 -8.99 23.82 -5.39
CA LYS A 274 -9.02 25.29 -5.44
C LYS A 274 -10.09 25.85 -4.51
N ASN A 275 -11.31 25.32 -4.56
CA ASN A 275 -12.42 25.78 -3.73
C ASN A 275 -12.13 25.55 -2.24
N ARG A 276 -11.50 24.42 -1.88
CA ARG A 276 -11.07 24.15 -0.50
C ARG A 276 -9.99 25.13 -0.05
N LEU A 277 -8.98 25.36 -0.87
CA LEU A 277 -7.86 26.27 -0.56
C LEU A 277 -8.30 27.73 -0.50
N GLN A 278 -9.37 28.14 -1.19
CA GLN A 278 -9.98 29.46 -1.02
C GLN A 278 -10.56 29.70 0.37
N CYS A 279 -10.93 28.64 1.09
CA CYS A 279 -11.41 28.74 2.48
C CYS A 279 -10.26 28.84 3.49
N VAL A 280 -9.01 28.64 3.07
CA VAL A 280 -7.84 28.62 3.94
C VAL A 280 -7.27 30.04 4.07
N PRO A 281 -6.87 30.49 5.27
CA PRO A 281 -6.21 31.78 5.45
C PRO A 281 -4.97 31.90 4.56
N MET A 282 -4.72 33.09 3.99
CA MET A 282 -3.51 33.34 3.21
C MET A 282 -2.27 33.26 4.13
N TYR A 283 -1.52 32.16 4.03
CA TYR A 283 -0.26 31.97 4.75
C TYR A 283 0.94 32.63 4.05
N TRP A 284 0.78 33.16 2.83
CA TRP A 284 1.84 33.88 2.13
C TRP A 284 2.09 35.26 2.75
N GLY A 285 3.31 35.47 3.25
CA GLY A 285 3.79 36.78 3.71
C GLY A 285 3.93 36.95 5.22
N HIS A 286 3.60 35.94 6.04
CA HIS A 286 3.95 35.95 7.46
C HIS A 286 5.35 35.37 7.66
N ASN A 287 6.37 36.23 7.68
CA ASN A 287 7.68 35.91 8.26
C ASN A 287 7.52 35.79 9.79
N THR A 288 6.97 34.67 10.25
CA THR A 288 7.09 34.26 11.65
C THR A 288 8.38 33.48 11.79
N GLU A 289 9.20 33.78 12.80
CA GLU A 289 10.28 32.91 13.23
C GLU A 289 9.68 31.53 13.53
N VAL A 290 9.91 30.59 12.62
CA VAL A 290 9.30 29.26 12.65
C VAL A 290 10.18 28.34 13.49
N ASP A 291 9.68 27.86 14.63
CA ASP A 291 10.33 26.79 15.38
C ASP A 291 10.12 25.46 14.66
N SER A 292 11.02 25.12 13.73
CA SER A 292 11.03 23.82 13.05
C SER A 292 11.09 22.65 14.04
N SER A 293 11.60 22.84 15.25
CA SER A 293 11.72 21.84 16.32
C SER A 293 10.38 21.24 16.81
N LEU A 294 9.24 21.88 16.51
CA LEU A 294 7.91 21.41 16.90
C LEU A 294 7.25 20.50 15.85
N SER A 295 7.83 20.36 14.65
CA SER A 295 7.28 19.46 13.63
C SER A 295 7.38 17.99 14.07
N VAL A 296 6.37 17.20 13.73
CA VAL A 296 6.32 15.76 14.00
C VAL A 296 7.54 15.05 13.40
N GLU A 297 8.03 15.56 12.27
CA GLU A 297 9.22 15.07 11.57
C GLU A 297 10.49 15.17 12.42
N ASN A 298 10.72 16.31 13.07
CA ASN A 298 11.93 16.54 13.88
C ASN A 298 11.90 15.82 15.24
N GLN A 299 10.72 15.41 15.69
CA GLN A 299 10.54 14.59 16.88
C GLN A 299 10.63 13.08 16.59
N SER A 300 10.62 12.71 15.31
CA SER A 300 10.79 11.32 14.88
C SER A 300 12.27 10.96 14.70
N SER A 301 12.62 9.70 14.94
CA SER A 301 14.00 9.21 14.75
C SER A 301 14.33 8.89 13.28
N ILE A 302 13.57 9.42 12.32
CA ILE A 302 13.61 9.05 10.91
C ILE A 302 14.51 10.02 10.14
N ASP A 303 15.39 9.49 9.30
CA ASP A 303 16.21 10.30 8.40
C ASP A 303 15.47 10.59 7.09
N PHE A 304 14.71 11.68 7.06
CA PHE A 304 13.95 12.11 5.88
C PHE A 304 14.83 12.49 4.69
N ASN A 305 16.08 12.91 4.91
CA ASN A 305 17.01 13.22 3.81
C ASN A 305 17.43 11.94 3.08
N ALA A 306 17.77 10.89 3.84
CA ALA A 306 18.07 9.59 3.25
C ALA A 306 16.86 9.00 2.49
N LEU A 307 15.64 9.18 3.01
CA LEU A 307 14.41 8.77 2.32
C LEU A 307 14.18 9.56 1.02
N LEU A 308 14.48 10.86 1.02
CA LEU A 308 14.37 11.71 -0.17
C LEU A 308 15.38 11.28 -1.25
N GLU A 309 16.63 11.02 -0.87
CA GLU A 309 17.64 10.48 -1.80
C GLU A 309 17.21 9.11 -2.37
N HIS A 310 16.70 8.21 -1.53
CA HIS A 310 16.17 6.92 -1.98
C HIS A 310 15.03 7.11 -2.99
N PHE A 311 14.10 8.02 -2.70
CA PHE A 311 13.00 8.34 -3.60
C PHE A 311 13.50 8.80 -4.97
N GLN A 312 14.45 9.74 -5.01
CA GLN A 312 15.05 10.22 -6.26
C GLN A 312 15.73 9.09 -7.05
N LYS A 313 16.52 8.24 -6.37
CA LYS A 313 17.19 7.09 -6.98
C LYS A 313 16.19 6.12 -7.61
N VAL A 314 15.10 5.80 -6.92
CA VAL A 314 14.05 4.91 -7.43
C VAL A 314 13.32 5.54 -8.63
N GLN A 315 12.98 6.83 -8.57
CA GLN A 315 12.31 7.52 -9.67
C GLN A 315 13.20 7.65 -10.92
N GLU A 316 14.50 7.91 -10.74
CA GLU A 316 15.48 7.92 -11.83
C GLU A 316 15.61 6.53 -12.48
N PHE A 317 15.66 5.46 -11.68
CA PHE A 317 15.68 4.10 -12.20
C PHE A 317 14.43 3.77 -13.03
N HIS A 318 13.25 4.20 -12.56
CA HIS A 318 11.99 4.12 -13.30
C HIS A 318 12.05 4.88 -14.63
N HIS A 319 12.61 6.08 -14.63
CA HIS A 319 12.78 6.90 -15.83
C HIS A 319 13.69 6.22 -16.86
N GLN A 320 14.85 5.71 -16.43
CA GLN A 320 15.79 4.99 -17.31
C GLN A 320 15.15 3.76 -17.96
N GLN A 321 14.38 2.99 -17.19
CA GLN A 321 13.70 1.78 -17.68
C GLN A 321 12.59 2.10 -18.69
N ARG A 322 11.85 3.20 -18.49
CA ARG A 322 10.91 3.70 -19.50
C ARG A 322 11.64 4.13 -20.77
N MET A 323 12.77 4.81 -20.67
CA MET A 323 13.58 5.22 -21.82
C MET A 323 14.11 4.01 -22.61
N ILE A 324 14.59 2.97 -21.92
CA ILE A 324 15.03 1.73 -22.56
C ILE A 324 13.86 1.05 -23.28
N GLN A 325 12.68 0.98 -22.66
CA GLN A 325 11.48 0.40 -23.30
C GLN A 325 11.04 1.18 -24.54
N ARG A 326 11.07 2.52 -24.49
CA ARG A 326 10.76 3.38 -25.64
C ARG A 326 11.75 3.15 -26.79
N ARG A 327 13.05 3.08 -26.50
CA ARG A 327 14.08 2.77 -27.52
C ARG A 327 13.87 1.40 -28.15
N LYS A 328 13.60 0.37 -27.33
CA LYS A 328 13.28 -0.98 -27.83
C LYS A 328 12.04 -0.99 -28.69
N SER A 329 10.99 -0.24 -28.32
CA SER A 329 9.81 -0.15 -29.16
C SER A 329 10.14 0.47 -30.51
N ILE A 330 10.88 1.58 -30.56
CA ILE A 330 11.22 2.28 -31.81
C ILE A 330 12.01 1.38 -32.77
N LEU A 331 13.00 0.63 -32.27
CA LEU A 331 13.80 -0.31 -33.06
C LEU A 331 13.02 -1.52 -33.61
N LEU A 332 11.81 -1.79 -33.12
CA LEU A 332 10.94 -2.85 -33.65
C LEU A 332 10.07 -2.36 -34.82
N TRP A 333 10.04 -1.06 -35.12
CA TRP A 333 9.31 -0.45 -36.24
C TRP A 333 10.21 -0.05 -37.41
N GLU A 334 11.53 -0.27 -37.30
CA GLU A 334 12.52 -0.12 -38.38
C GLU A 334 12.88 -1.50 -38.96
#